data_AF-A0A7D9L7Z2-F1
#
_entry.id   AF-A0A7D9L7Z2-F1
#
_cell.length_a   1.000
_cell.length_b   1.000
_cell.length_c   1.000
_cell.angle_alpha   90.00
_cell.angle_beta   90.00
_cell.angle_gamma   90.00
#
_symmetry.space_group_name_H-M   'P 1'
#
loop_
_entity.id
_entity.type
_entity.pdbx_description
1 polymer ?
#
loop_
_entity_poly.entity_id
_entity_poly.type
_entity_poly.pdbx_seq_one_letter_code
_entity_poly.pdbx_strand_id
1 'polypeptide(L)'
;MTGCRCGSAKGLTLPITLSVQLMLAGIVERNKTLFTYRIGESYDSFLDLDFTPVFLDETASLFSNSTFEQEAKDVCGENRECLFDIAVTGKTRVGEATLESFNELQQRINNSKL
;
A
#
# COMPACT_ATOMS: atom_id res chain seq x y z
N MET A 1 16.20 19.45 -16.59
CA MET A 1 16.55 18.13 -16.03
C MET A 1 17.49 18.37 -14.86
N THR A 2 16.97 18.35 -13.64
CA THR A 2 17.80 18.56 -12.45
C THR A 2 17.50 17.41 -11.51
N GLY A 3 18.36 16.40 -11.53
CA GLY A 3 18.24 15.21 -10.72
C GLY A 3 18.60 15.49 -9.26
N CYS A 4 17.85 14.89 -8.33
CA CYS A 4 18.22 14.84 -6.93
C CYS A 4 19.29 13.76 -6.74
N ARG A 5 20.46 14.16 -6.22
CA ARG A 5 21.50 13.24 -5.73
C ARG A 5 21.19 12.90 -4.27
N CYS A 6 21.14 11.62 -3.92
CA CYS A 6 21.26 11.18 -2.53
C CYS A 6 22.73 11.19 -2.11
N GLY A 7 23.05 12.03 -1.11
CA GLY A 7 24.36 12.07 -0.47
C GLY A 7 24.51 10.96 0.58
N SER A 8 25.72 10.41 0.65
CA SER A 8 26.13 9.27 1.47
C SER A 8 25.90 9.47 2.98
N ALA A 9 25.31 8.47 3.63
CA ALA A 9 25.03 8.45 5.06
C ALA A 9 26.32 8.27 5.88
N LYS A 10 26.65 9.25 6.73
CA LYS A 10 27.58 9.06 7.84
C LYS A 10 26.77 8.75 9.09
N GLY A 11 27.05 7.58 9.68
CA GLY A 11 26.37 7.07 10.86
C GLY A 11 26.43 8.05 12.02
N LEU A 12 25.27 8.40 12.54
CA LEU A 12 25.10 9.12 13.79
C LEU A 12 24.17 8.26 14.66
N THR A 13 24.74 7.56 15.63
CA THR A 13 23.99 6.85 16.66
C THR A 13 23.22 7.87 17.48
N LEU A 14 21.89 7.91 17.30
CA LEU A 14 20.97 8.78 18.03
C LEU A 14 20.15 7.95 19.04
N PRO A 15 19.91 8.48 20.26
CA PRO A 15 19.23 7.76 21.33
C PRO A 15 17.77 7.43 20.96
N ILE A 16 17.30 6.30 21.51
CA ILE A 16 16.06 5.56 21.17
C ILE A 16 14.77 6.41 21.30
N THR A 17 14.82 7.61 21.87
CA THR A 17 13.68 8.55 21.93
C THR A 17 13.37 9.24 20.58
N LEU A 18 14.26 9.17 19.58
CA LEU A 18 14.08 9.83 18.27
C LEU A 18 13.29 8.99 17.25
N SER A 19 12.75 7.83 17.61
CA SER A 19 11.96 7.03 16.68
C SER A 19 10.59 7.64 16.38
N VAL A 20 10.04 8.45 17.30
CA VAL A 20 8.69 9.04 17.15
C VAL A 20 8.69 10.31 16.30
N GLN A 21 9.79 11.05 16.27
CA GLN A 21 9.83 12.37 15.62
C GLN A 21 9.91 12.31 14.08
N LEU A 22 10.27 11.16 13.51
CA LEU A 22 10.39 11.00 12.05
C LEU A 22 9.03 10.74 11.35
N MET A 23 7.98 10.39 12.11
CA MET A 23 6.66 10.02 11.56
C MET A 23 5.75 11.22 11.24
N LEU A 24 6.09 12.44 11.68
CA LEU A 24 5.23 13.62 11.53
C LEU A 24 5.45 14.44 10.25
N ALA A 25 6.53 14.19 9.49
CA ALA A 25 6.85 14.99 8.31
C ALA A 25 5.98 14.68 7.07
N GLY A 26 5.24 13.57 7.07
CA GLY A 26 4.34 13.16 5.98
C GLY A 26 2.87 13.53 6.18
N ILE A 27 2.51 14.09 7.34
CA ILE A 27 1.12 14.39 7.69
C ILE A 27 0.72 15.74 7.09
N VAL A 28 -0.36 15.76 6.29
CA VAL A 28 -0.87 17.00 5.68
C VAL A 28 -1.79 17.71 6.66
N GLU A 29 -1.53 18.99 6.94
CA GLU A 29 -2.40 19.83 7.76
C GLU A 29 -3.71 20.19 7.04
N ARG A 30 -4.80 20.36 7.80
CA ARG A 30 -6.15 20.70 7.28
C ARG A 30 -6.17 21.88 6.30
N ASN A 31 -5.34 22.90 6.50
CA ASN A 31 -5.28 24.10 5.65
C ASN A 31 -4.35 23.94 4.43
N LYS A 32 -3.66 22.82 4.30
CA LYS A 32 -2.74 22.50 3.19
C LYS A 32 -3.23 21.33 2.32
N THR A 33 -4.28 20.64 2.74
CA THR A 33 -4.90 19.56 1.97
C THR A 33 -5.76 20.10 0.82
N LEU A 34 -5.65 19.46 -0.35
CA LEU A 34 -6.49 19.72 -1.52
C LEU A 34 -7.87 19.05 -1.41
N PHE A 35 -8.07 18.18 -0.41
CA PHE A 35 -9.31 17.43 -0.24
C PHE A 35 -10.45 18.33 0.25
N THR A 36 -11.62 18.15 -0.36
CA THR A 36 -12.88 18.75 0.10
C THR A 36 -13.71 17.68 0.79
N TYR A 37 -14.35 18.05 1.90
CA TYR A 37 -15.08 17.12 2.76
C TYR A 37 -16.57 17.42 2.71
N ARG A 38 -17.40 16.43 3.06
CA ARG A 38 -18.84 16.66 3.19
C ARG A 38 -19.11 17.56 4.40
N ILE A 39 -20.32 18.11 4.45
CA ILE A 39 -20.75 18.91 5.60
C ILE A 39 -20.67 18.05 6.86
N GLY A 40 -19.95 18.55 7.87
CA GLY A 40 -19.73 17.85 9.14
C GLY A 40 -18.51 16.93 9.16
N GLU A 41 -17.87 16.69 8.02
CA GLU A 41 -16.60 15.94 7.93
C GLU A 41 -15.41 16.91 7.81
N SER A 42 -14.25 16.46 8.26
CA SER A 42 -13.00 17.20 8.13
C SER A 42 -11.83 16.24 7.92
N TYR A 43 -10.64 16.80 7.77
CA TYR A 43 -9.38 16.06 7.82
C TYR A 43 -9.32 15.06 9.00
N ASP A 44 -9.77 15.48 10.18
CA ASP A 44 -9.74 14.64 11.38
C ASP A 44 -10.71 13.45 11.30
N SER A 45 -11.72 13.50 10.43
CA SER A 45 -12.65 12.38 10.20
C SER A 45 -12.03 11.21 9.45
N PHE A 46 -10.90 11.44 8.77
CA PHE A 46 -10.21 10.44 7.94
C PHE A 46 -8.75 10.23 8.38
N LEU A 47 -8.31 10.93 9.42
CA LEU A 47 -6.99 10.75 9.99
C LEU A 47 -6.98 9.51 10.89
N ASP A 48 -6.18 8.53 10.50
CA ASP A 48 -5.81 7.40 11.35
C ASP A 48 -4.33 7.52 11.68
N LEU A 49 -4.02 7.84 12.95
CA LEU A 49 -2.65 8.00 13.42
C LEU A 49 -1.94 6.66 13.67
N ASP A 50 -2.71 5.57 13.81
CA ASP A 50 -2.18 4.23 14.04
C ASP A 50 -2.02 3.46 12.72
N PHE A 51 -2.38 4.08 11.59
CA PHE A 51 -2.21 3.49 10.27
C PHE A 51 -0.74 3.16 10.00
N THR A 52 -0.47 1.87 9.82
CA THR A 52 0.84 1.35 9.44
C THR A 52 0.75 0.80 8.02
N PRO A 53 1.48 1.36 7.05
CA PRO A 53 1.47 0.84 5.68
C PRO A 53 2.08 -0.54 5.65
N VAL A 54 1.50 -1.44 4.86
CA VAL A 54 2.01 -2.79 4.62
C VAL A 54 2.37 -2.92 3.16
N PHE A 55 3.46 -3.63 2.88
CA PHE A 55 4.01 -3.80 1.55
C PHE A 55 3.78 -5.20 0.99
N LEU A 56 3.93 -5.36 -0.32
CA LEU A 56 3.68 -6.61 -1.06
C LEU A 56 4.53 -7.80 -0.57
N ASP A 57 5.73 -7.55 -0.05
CA ASP A 57 6.59 -8.57 0.54
C ASP A 57 6.07 -9.09 1.88
N GLU A 58 5.24 -8.31 2.57
CA GLU A 58 4.62 -8.65 3.85
C GLU A 58 3.24 -9.31 3.70
N THR A 59 2.77 -9.58 2.48
CA THR A 59 1.42 -10.12 2.20
C THR A 59 1.03 -11.34 3.06
N ALA A 60 1.98 -12.24 3.35
CA ALA A 60 1.70 -13.42 4.15
C ALA A 60 1.33 -13.11 5.62
N SER A 61 1.81 -12.00 6.18
CA SER A 61 1.48 -11.61 7.57
C SER A 61 0.10 -10.96 7.69
N LEU A 62 -0.51 -10.55 6.57
CA LEU A 62 -1.83 -9.93 6.52
C LEU A 62 -2.97 -10.93 6.67
N PHE A 63 -2.74 -12.20 6.34
CA PHE A 63 -3.74 -13.25 6.50
C PHE A 63 -3.77 -13.76 7.95
N SER A 64 -4.75 -13.27 8.71
CA SER A 64 -5.01 -13.75 10.08
C SER A 64 -5.78 -15.09 10.14
N ASN A 65 -6.43 -15.48 9.03
CA ASN A 65 -7.25 -16.68 8.93
C ASN A 65 -6.75 -17.57 7.79
N SER A 66 -6.32 -18.79 8.13
CA SER A 66 -5.78 -19.76 7.16
C SER A 66 -6.79 -20.23 6.12
N THR A 67 -8.09 -20.24 6.45
CA THR A 67 -9.15 -20.59 5.50
C THR A 67 -9.32 -19.49 4.46
N PHE A 68 -9.31 -18.23 4.89
CA PHE A 68 -9.40 -17.09 3.99
C PHE A 68 -8.14 -16.94 3.12
N GLU A 69 -6.97 -17.24 3.69
CA GLU A 69 -5.72 -17.31 2.92
C GLU A 69 -5.80 -18.37 1.81
N GLN A 70 -6.38 -19.54 2.11
CA GLN A 70 -6.52 -20.60 1.12
C GLN A 70 -7.52 -20.20 0.02
N GLU A 71 -8.65 -19.58 0.38
CA GLU A 71 -9.60 -19.04 -0.60
C GLU A 71 -8.94 -18.01 -1.53
N ALA A 72 -8.13 -17.11 -0.97
CA ALA A 72 -7.38 -16.14 -1.74
C ALA A 72 -6.38 -16.83 -2.71
N LYS A 73 -5.71 -17.89 -2.25
CA LYS A 73 -4.80 -18.70 -3.08
C LYS A 73 -5.53 -19.45 -4.20
N ASP A 74 -6.73 -19.95 -3.93
CA ASP A 74 -7.54 -20.65 -4.93
C ASP A 74 -7.96 -19.71 -6.08
N VAL A 75 -8.15 -18.42 -5.78
CA VAL A 75 -8.47 -17.39 -6.77
C VAL A 75 -7.21 -16.84 -7.47
N CYS A 76 -6.20 -16.46 -6.70
CA CYS A 76 -5.05 -15.71 -7.20
C CYS A 76 -3.89 -16.58 -7.70
N GLY A 77 -3.83 -17.86 -7.29
CA GLY A 77 -2.64 -18.68 -7.45
C GLY A 77 -1.43 -18.02 -6.79
N GLU A 78 -0.38 -17.77 -7.58
CA GLU A 78 0.86 -17.12 -7.14
C GLU A 78 0.92 -15.61 -7.45
N ASN A 79 -0.14 -15.02 -7.99
CA ASN A 79 -0.17 -13.59 -8.30
C ASN A 79 -0.16 -12.77 -6.99
N ARG A 80 0.97 -12.12 -6.70
CA ARG A 80 1.21 -11.45 -5.41
C ARG A 80 0.35 -10.20 -5.24
N GLU A 81 0.10 -9.49 -6.34
CA GLU A 81 -0.72 -8.29 -6.39
C GLU A 81 -2.18 -8.63 -6.04
N CYS A 82 -2.71 -9.70 -6.62
CA CYS A 82 -4.03 -10.24 -6.31
C CYS A 82 -4.14 -10.66 -4.84
N LEU A 83 -3.16 -11.46 -4.35
CA LEU A 83 -3.15 -11.90 -2.95
C LEU A 83 -3.08 -10.71 -1.98
N PHE A 84 -2.26 -9.71 -2.29
CA PHE A 84 -2.13 -8.50 -1.47
C PHE A 84 -3.43 -7.72 -1.41
N ASP A 85 -4.08 -7.48 -2.56
CA ASP A 85 -5.35 -6.75 -2.61
C ASP A 85 -6.46 -7.46 -1.84
N ILE A 86 -6.53 -8.81 -1.90
CA ILE A 86 -7.46 -9.58 -1.05
C ILE A 86 -7.13 -9.41 0.42
N ALA A 87 -5.85 -9.50 0.79
CA ALA A 87 -5.41 -9.45 2.18
C ALA A 87 -5.68 -8.09 2.83
N VAL A 88 -5.38 -6.97 2.15
CA VAL A 88 -5.56 -5.62 2.70
C VAL A 88 -7.02 -5.15 2.67
N THR A 89 -7.82 -5.64 1.71
CA THR A 89 -9.23 -5.21 1.61
C THR A 89 -10.21 -6.17 2.27
N GLY A 90 -9.80 -7.41 2.54
CA GLY A 90 -10.67 -8.49 3.01
C GLY A 90 -11.73 -8.91 1.99
N LYS A 91 -11.51 -8.62 0.69
CA LYS A 91 -12.52 -8.84 -0.36
C LYS A 91 -11.93 -9.57 -1.57
N THR A 92 -12.37 -10.83 -1.76
CA THR A 92 -11.97 -11.68 -2.89
C THR A 92 -12.19 -11.01 -4.25
N ARG A 93 -13.34 -10.34 -4.44
CA ARG A 93 -13.68 -9.63 -5.69
C ARG A 93 -12.68 -8.54 -6.08
N VAL A 94 -12.02 -7.89 -5.13
CA VAL A 94 -11.01 -6.85 -5.45
C VAL A 94 -9.78 -7.52 -6.04
N GLY A 95 -9.32 -8.62 -5.44
CA GLY A 95 -8.23 -9.42 -6.00
C GLY A 95 -8.54 -10.00 -7.38
N GLU A 96 -9.76 -10.50 -7.59
CA GLU A 96 -10.20 -10.99 -8.91
C GLU A 96 -10.06 -9.92 -10.00
N ALA A 97 -10.48 -8.69 -9.71
CA ALA A 97 -10.35 -7.57 -10.63
C ALA A 97 -8.88 -7.21 -10.91
N THR A 98 -8.01 -7.32 -9.89
CA THR A 98 -6.56 -7.15 -10.04
C THR A 98 -5.96 -8.24 -10.92
N LEU A 99 -6.36 -9.50 -10.73
CA LEU A 99 -5.91 -10.62 -11.55
C LEU A 99 -6.34 -10.47 -13.02
N GLU A 100 -7.59 -10.05 -13.27
CA GLU A 100 -8.10 -9.75 -14.61
C GLU A 100 -7.26 -8.65 -15.26
N SER A 101 -7.04 -7.54 -14.56
CA SER A 101 -6.22 -6.43 -15.03
C SER A 101 -4.79 -6.85 -15.34
N PHE A 102 -4.18 -7.69 -14.50
CA PHE A 102 -2.84 -8.22 -14.72
C PHE A 102 -2.78 -9.07 -16.00
N ASN A 103 -3.74 -9.95 -16.20
CA ASN A 103 -3.83 -10.80 -17.39
C ASN A 103 -4.00 -9.97 -18.67
N GLU A 104 -4.84 -8.94 -18.64
CA GLU A 104 -4.99 -8.02 -19.77
C GLU A 104 -3.67 -7.31 -20.12
N LEU A 105 -2.93 -6.84 -19.12
CA LEU A 105 -1.64 -6.18 -19.34
C LEU A 105 -0.62 -7.16 -19.96
N GLN A 106 -0.57 -8.40 -19.50
CA GLN A 106 0.28 -9.43 -20.09
C GLN A 106 -0.09 -9.70 -21.55
N GLN A 107 -1.38 -9.80 -21.87
CA GLN A 107 -1.83 -9.95 -23.25
C GLN A 107 -1.41 -8.76 -24.13
N ARG A 108 -1.58 -7.53 -23.64
CA ARG A 108 -1.16 -6.31 -24.37
C ARG A 108 0.35 -6.30 -24.61
N ILE A 109 1.14 -6.66 -23.61
CA ILE A 109 2.61 -6.75 -23.72
C ILE A 109 2.99 -7.80 -24.76
N ASN A 110 2.38 -8.98 -24.72
CA ASN A 110 2.66 -10.06 -25.67
C ASN A 110 2.29 -9.65 -27.10
N ASN A 111 1.16 -8.98 -27.29
CA ASN A 111 0.73 -8.47 -28.59
C ASN A 111 1.61 -7.33 -29.13
N SER A 112 2.22 -6.53 -28.24
CA SER A 112 3.15 -5.45 -28.61
C SER A 112 4.56 -5.92 -28.98
N LYS A 113 4.88 -7.20 -28.77
CA LYS A 113 6.17 -7.81 -29.14
C LYS A 113 6.17 -8.41 -30.55
N LEU A 114 5.04 -8.34 -31.26
CA LEU A 114 4.91 -8.59 -32.71
C LEU A 114 5.35 -7.38 -33.52
#